data_AF-A0A7V3HUX0-F1
#
_entry.id   AF-A0A7V3HUX0-F1
#
_cell.length_a   1.000
_cell.length_b   1.000
_cell.length_c   1.000
_cell.angle_alpha   90.00
_cell.angle_beta   90.00
_cell.angle_gamma   90.00
#
_symmetry.space_group_name_H-M   'P 1'
#
loop_
_entity.id
_entity.type
_entity.pdbx_description
1 polymer ?
#
loop_
_entity_poly.entity_id
_entity_poly.type
_entity_poly.pdbx_seq_one_letter_code
_entity_poly.pdbx_strand_id
1 'polypeptide(L)'
;MKTFLLFLLLLLSGCSSKEASHLPSVFELPGAIIGTTLENAMYEHTRAKVKKYIISHYDVLKIEIKIGRGEHLNALLKKANIDASSSLSTKKKLQKEYATMFQNIQLCTEAVMQTFGTLYLPKEKTKTMHGFNYTQAYNIVQAQLNKHFDAFRLSLKHQTTTGIVPLIKKLQITDHTKQKYFYTNLWKRYDALIIEPVVVAIMAMRN
;
A
#
# COMPACT_ATOMS: atom_id res chain seq x y z
N MET A 1 33.79 -5.26 -14.06
CA MET A 1 32.39 -4.92 -14.43
C MET A 1 31.57 -6.18 -14.76
N LYS A 2 31.41 -7.11 -13.82
CA LYS A 2 30.58 -8.33 -13.98
C LYS A 2 29.64 -8.61 -12.79
N THR A 3 29.68 -7.77 -11.75
CA THR A 3 28.88 -7.90 -10.53
C THR A 3 27.53 -7.19 -10.58
N PHE A 4 27.31 -6.29 -11.55
CA PHE A 4 26.03 -5.58 -11.69
C PHE A 4 24.92 -6.45 -12.31
N LEU A 5 25.28 -7.55 -12.97
CA LEU A 5 24.32 -8.45 -13.64
C LEU A 5 23.59 -9.40 -12.66
N LEU A 6 24.15 -9.66 -11.47
CA LEU A 6 23.59 -10.63 -10.54
C LEU A 6 22.42 -10.08 -9.71
N PHE A 7 22.34 -8.75 -9.53
CA PHE A 7 21.21 -8.12 -8.85
C PHE A 7 19.96 -7.99 -9.74
N LEU A 8 20.12 -8.04 -11.07
CA LEU A 8 19.00 -8.00 -12.01
C LEU A 8 18.27 -9.35 -12.15
N LEU A 9 18.94 -10.46 -11.81
CA LEU A 9 18.39 -11.82 -11.92
C LEU A 9 17.55 -12.27 -10.72
N LEU A 10 17.61 -11.56 -9.58
CA LEU A 10 16.75 -11.83 -8.42
C LEU A 10 15.36 -11.18 -8.52
N LEU A 11 15.12 -10.33 -9.52
CA LEU A 11 13.81 -9.75 -9.81
C LEU A 11 12.92 -10.63 -10.72
N LEU A 12 13.40 -11.80 -11.15
CA LEU A 12 12.73 -12.68 -12.13
C LEU A 12 12.41 -14.09 -11.60
N SER A 13 12.57 -14.35 -10.29
CA SER A 13 12.14 -15.61 -9.67
C SER A 13 10.89 -15.42 -8.82
N GLY A 14 9.78 -15.15 -9.52
CA GLY A 14 8.43 -15.05 -8.96
C GLY A 14 7.41 -15.79 -9.81
N CYS A 15 7.75 -16.97 -10.33
CA CYS A 15 6.78 -17.89 -10.92
C CYS A 15 6.55 -19.03 -9.93
N SER A 16 5.53 -18.88 -9.08
CA SER A 16 4.89 -20.01 -8.42
C SER A 16 3.39 -19.81 -8.53
N SER A 17 2.81 -20.68 -9.35
CA SER A 17 1.39 -20.78 -9.66
C SER A 17 0.66 -21.41 -8.47
N LYS A 18 -0.04 -20.57 -7.69
CA LYS A 18 -1.31 -20.90 -7.01
C LYS A 18 -1.83 -19.64 -6.31
N GLU A 19 -3.10 -19.31 -6.62
CA GLU A 19 -3.91 -18.24 -6.05
C GLU A 19 -3.58 -16.82 -6.53
N ALA A 20 -4.20 -16.44 -7.65
CA ALA A 20 -4.21 -15.07 -8.15
C ALA A 20 -4.85 -14.14 -7.12
N SER A 21 -4.05 -13.27 -6.51
CA SER A 21 -4.54 -12.04 -5.87
C SER A 21 -5.21 -11.20 -6.95
N HIS A 22 -6.53 -11.01 -6.88
CA HIS A 22 -7.35 -10.39 -7.95
C HIS A 22 -7.17 -8.87 -8.09
N LEU A 23 -6.15 -8.30 -7.46
CA LEU A 23 -5.77 -6.90 -7.61
C LEU A 23 -4.33 -6.87 -8.13
N PRO A 24 -4.07 -6.22 -9.28
CA PRO A 24 -2.72 -6.09 -9.80
C PRO A 24 -1.85 -5.42 -8.74
N SER A 25 -0.58 -5.84 -8.68
CA SER A 25 0.47 -5.16 -7.95
C SER A 25 0.37 -3.65 -8.23
N VAL A 26 0.39 -2.82 -7.18
CA VAL A 26 0.37 -1.35 -7.30
C VAL A 26 1.54 -0.83 -8.16
N PHE A 27 2.59 -1.65 -8.34
CA PHE A 27 3.74 -1.40 -9.19
C PHE A 27 3.61 -1.93 -10.63
N GLU A 28 2.52 -2.65 -10.95
CA GLU A 28 2.21 -3.21 -12.27
C GLU A 28 0.93 -2.63 -12.87
N LEU A 29 0.55 -1.41 -12.51
CA LEU A 29 -0.48 -0.69 -13.24
C LEU A 29 0.05 -0.27 -14.62
N PRO A 30 -0.75 -0.40 -15.69
CA PRO A 30 -0.26 -0.55 -17.05
C PRO A 30 0.31 0.77 -17.57
N GLY A 31 1.58 0.78 -17.93
CA GLY A 31 2.14 1.71 -18.92
C GLY A 31 1.72 1.40 -20.36
N ALA A 32 0.59 0.69 -20.56
CA ALA A 32 0.19 0.14 -21.84
C ALA A 32 -1.35 0.18 -22.02
N ILE A 33 -1.92 1.38 -22.03
CA ILE A 33 -3.15 1.62 -22.80
C ILE A 33 -2.88 2.86 -23.63
N ILE A 34 -2.61 2.67 -24.93
CA ILE A 34 -2.62 3.76 -25.92
C ILE A 34 -4.09 4.14 -26.13
N GLY A 35 -4.69 4.78 -25.14
CA GLY A 35 -5.94 5.51 -25.29
C GLY A 35 -5.66 6.86 -25.93
N THR A 36 -6.65 7.44 -26.59
CA THR A 36 -6.54 8.80 -27.10
C THR A 36 -6.17 9.75 -25.95
N THR A 37 -5.46 10.85 -26.24
CA THR A 37 -5.05 11.85 -25.21
C THR A 37 -6.23 12.31 -24.34
N LEU A 38 -7.44 12.28 -24.89
CA LEU A 38 -8.70 12.62 -24.22
C LEU A 38 -9.14 11.56 -23.18
N GLU A 39 -9.09 10.28 -23.50
CA GLU A 39 -9.48 9.20 -22.58
C GLU A 39 -8.56 9.16 -21.36
N ASN A 40 -7.25 9.36 -21.58
CA ASN A 40 -6.27 9.46 -20.51
C ASN A 40 -6.52 10.69 -19.63
N ALA A 41 -6.86 11.84 -20.21
CA ALA A 41 -7.20 13.04 -19.46
C ALA A 41 -8.47 12.86 -18.61
N MET A 42 -9.51 12.21 -19.16
CA MET A 42 -10.75 11.91 -18.43
C MET A 42 -10.52 10.93 -17.28
N TYR A 43 -9.70 9.90 -17.50
CA TYR A 43 -9.30 8.96 -16.46
C TYR A 43 -8.58 9.67 -15.31
N GLU A 44 -7.53 10.44 -15.60
CA GLU A 44 -6.76 11.15 -14.58
C GLU A 44 -7.59 12.18 -13.81
N HIS A 45 -8.47 12.89 -14.50
CA HIS A 45 -9.40 13.82 -13.85
C HIS A 45 -10.36 13.11 -12.88
N THR A 46 -10.90 11.95 -13.28
CA THR A 46 -11.77 11.13 -12.42
C THR A 46 -10.99 10.58 -11.23
N ARG A 47 -9.80 10.05 -11.47
CA ARG A 47 -8.89 9.54 -10.44
C ARG A 47 -8.54 10.62 -9.41
N ALA A 48 -8.25 11.83 -9.85
CA ALA A 48 -7.97 12.97 -8.97
C ALA A 48 -9.19 13.34 -8.09
N LYS A 49 -10.40 13.34 -8.66
CA LYS A 49 -11.65 13.57 -7.90
C LYS A 49 -11.87 12.49 -6.84
N VAL A 50 -11.72 11.23 -7.23
CA VAL A 50 -11.84 10.06 -6.34
C VAL A 50 -10.81 10.17 -5.20
N LYS A 51 -9.54 10.39 -5.53
CA LYS A 51 -8.46 10.56 -4.55
C LYS A 51 -8.75 11.68 -3.55
N LYS A 52 -9.11 12.88 -4.04
CA LYS A 52 -9.45 14.02 -3.17
C LYS A 52 -10.60 13.68 -2.22
N TYR A 53 -11.61 12.97 -2.71
CA TYR A 53 -12.75 12.57 -1.89
C TYR A 53 -12.38 11.54 -0.82
N ILE A 54 -11.58 10.54 -1.18
CA ILE A 54 -11.07 9.51 -0.26
C ILE A 54 -10.24 10.15 0.85
N ILE A 55 -9.32 11.06 0.52
CA ILE A 55 -8.50 11.76 1.53
C ILE A 55 -9.39 12.47 2.57
N SER A 56 -10.46 13.12 2.11
CA SER A 56 -11.34 13.92 2.96
C SER A 56 -12.27 13.06 3.84
N HIS A 57 -12.60 11.83 3.42
CA HIS A 57 -13.61 11.00 4.07
C HIS A 57 -13.09 9.60 4.44
N TYR A 58 -11.77 9.39 4.48
CA TYR A 58 -11.14 8.07 4.58
C TYR A 58 -11.73 7.20 5.70
N ASP A 59 -11.80 7.76 6.91
CA ASP A 59 -12.21 7.01 8.11
C ASP A 59 -13.70 6.64 8.04
N VAL A 60 -14.55 7.48 7.45
CA VAL A 60 -15.98 7.18 7.22
C VAL A 60 -16.16 6.16 6.09
N LEU A 61 -15.45 6.34 4.97
CA LEU A 61 -15.47 5.40 3.85
C LEU A 61 -15.01 4.00 4.26
N LYS A 62 -14.01 3.90 5.14
CA LYS A 62 -13.59 2.62 5.73
C LYS A 62 -14.76 1.92 6.43
N ILE A 63 -15.59 2.65 7.16
CA ILE A 63 -16.76 2.08 7.85
C ILE A 63 -17.84 1.70 6.84
N GLU A 64 -18.21 2.65 5.96
CA GLU A 64 -19.29 2.47 4.99
C GLU A 64 -19.00 1.36 3.97
N ILE A 65 -17.76 1.23 3.50
CA ILE A 65 -17.35 0.14 2.62
C ILE A 65 -17.42 -1.19 3.35
N LYS A 66 -16.99 -1.27 4.62
CA LYS A 66 -17.07 -2.52 5.40
C LYS A 66 -18.52 -3.01 5.52
N ILE A 67 -19.48 -2.10 5.74
CA ILE A 67 -20.91 -2.43 5.84
C ILE A 67 -21.64 -2.43 4.49
N GLY A 68 -20.99 -2.00 3.40
CA GLY A 68 -21.52 -1.98 2.03
C GLY A 68 -22.58 -0.92 1.76
N ARG A 69 -22.71 0.08 2.64
CA ARG A 69 -23.74 1.12 2.56
C ARG A 69 -23.29 2.41 3.24
N GLY A 70 -23.85 3.52 2.79
CA GLY A 70 -23.65 4.85 3.37
C GLY A 70 -23.62 5.95 2.31
N GLU A 71 -23.73 7.20 2.77
CA GLU A 71 -23.85 8.35 1.88
C GLU A 71 -22.52 8.65 1.17
N HIS A 72 -21.40 8.54 1.89
CA HIS A 72 -20.08 8.82 1.34
C HIS A 72 -19.66 7.78 0.31
N LEU A 73 -20.03 6.51 0.50
CA LEU A 73 -19.82 5.44 -0.45
C LEU A 73 -20.63 5.70 -1.72
N ASN A 74 -21.90 6.08 -1.60
CA ASN A 74 -22.71 6.45 -2.76
C ASN A 74 -22.10 7.64 -3.52
N ALA A 75 -21.66 8.67 -2.79
CA ALA A 75 -21.01 9.83 -3.37
C ALA A 75 -19.66 9.49 -4.03
N LEU A 76 -18.90 8.56 -3.45
CA LEU A 76 -17.64 8.06 -4.01
C LEU A 76 -17.88 7.33 -5.34
N LEU A 77 -18.86 6.43 -5.41
CA LEU A 77 -19.23 5.72 -6.64
C LEU A 77 -19.66 6.70 -7.74
N LYS A 78 -20.46 7.71 -7.38
CA LYS A 78 -20.84 8.79 -8.31
C LYS A 78 -19.62 9.56 -8.82
N LYS A 79 -18.64 9.86 -7.96
CA LYS A 79 -17.39 10.55 -8.35
C LYS A 79 -16.48 9.69 -9.22
N ALA A 80 -16.55 8.37 -9.06
CA ALA A 80 -15.86 7.39 -9.89
C ALA A 80 -16.59 7.11 -11.22
N ASN A 81 -17.72 7.77 -11.49
CA ASN A 81 -18.59 7.53 -12.64
C ASN A 81 -19.03 6.06 -12.75
N ILE A 82 -19.38 5.44 -11.61
CA ILE A 82 -19.94 4.08 -11.57
C ILE A 82 -21.46 4.19 -11.67
N ASP A 83 -22.03 3.51 -12.66
CA ASP A 83 -23.46 3.56 -12.97
C ASP A 83 -24.34 3.02 -11.84
N ALA A 84 -25.56 3.53 -11.77
CA ALA A 84 -26.54 3.08 -10.78
C ALA A 84 -26.86 1.58 -10.92
N SER A 85 -26.86 1.06 -12.16
CA SER A 85 -27.10 -0.35 -12.47
C SER A 85 -26.01 -1.28 -11.92
N SER A 86 -24.75 -0.85 -11.90
CA SER A 86 -23.61 -1.62 -11.39
C SER A 86 -23.27 -1.30 -9.92
N SER A 87 -23.84 -0.24 -9.34
CA SER A 87 -23.55 0.20 -7.96
C SER A 87 -23.65 -0.93 -6.92
N LEU A 88 -24.67 -1.78 -7.00
CA LEU A 88 -24.86 -2.86 -6.03
C LEU A 88 -23.76 -3.93 -6.12
N SER A 89 -23.40 -4.36 -7.34
CA SER A 89 -22.34 -5.35 -7.53
C SER A 89 -20.98 -4.78 -7.14
N THR A 90 -20.74 -3.50 -7.43
CA THR A 90 -19.50 -2.81 -7.03
C THR A 90 -19.37 -2.67 -5.52
N LYS A 91 -20.45 -2.32 -4.79
CA LYS A 91 -20.42 -2.30 -3.31
C LYS A 91 -20.05 -3.65 -2.72
N LYS A 92 -20.59 -4.74 -3.27
CA LYS A 92 -20.25 -6.11 -2.85
C LYS A 92 -18.78 -6.44 -3.12
N LYS A 93 -18.24 -6.05 -4.28
CA LYS A 93 -16.82 -6.21 -4.60
C LYS A 93 -15.94 -5.42 -3.62
N LEU A 94 -16.28 -4.16 -3.35
CA LEU A 94 -15.54 -3.33 -2.38
C LEU A 94 -15.56 -3.91 -0.96
N GLN A 95 -16.70 -4.47 -0.52
CA GLN A 95 -16.77 -5.18 0.74
C GLN A 95 -15.83 -6.38 0.79
N LYS A 96 -15.83 -7.19 -0.28
CA LYS A 96 -14.97 -8.38 -0.39
C LYS A 96 -13.49 -8.00 -0.33
N GLU A 97 -13.11 -6.92 -1.02
CA GLU A 97 -11.73 -6.42 -1.11
C GLU A 97 -11.33 -5.49 0.05
N TYR A 98 -12.17 -5.35 1.09
CA TYR A 98 -11.96 -4.40 2.18
C TYR A 98 -10.57 -4.52 2.83
N ALA A 99 -10.15 -5.75 3.16
CA ALA A 99 -8.86 -5.98 3.79
C ALA A 99 -7.70 -5.57 2.87
N THR A 100 -7.80 -5.88 1.58
CA THR A 100 -6.77 -5.53 0.59
C THR A 100 -6.63 -4.02 0.42
N MET A 101 -7.73 -3.27 0.48
CA MET A 101 -7.73 -1.80 0.30
C MET A 101 -7.34 -1.03 1.57
N PHE A 102 -7.94 -1.40 2.72
CA PHE A 102 -7.87 -0.61 3.95
C PHE A 102 -6.95 -1.18 5.01
N GLN A 103 -6.49 -2.42 4.87
CA GLN A 103 -5.54 -3.04 5.78
C GLN A 103 -4.21 -3.40 5.11
N ASN A 104 -4.19 -3.64 3.79
CA ASN A 104 -3.04 -3.70 2.87
C ASN A 104 -1.65 -4.02 3.48
N ILE A 105 -1.61 -5.01 4.38
CA ILE A 105 -0.51 -5.26 5.31
C ILE A 105 0.76 -5.62 4.55
N GLN A 106 0.59 -6.35 3.44
CA GLN A 106 1.65 -6.75 2.54
C GLN A 106 2.43 -5.52 2.02
N LEU A 107 1.72 -4.56 1.43
CA LEU A 107 2.32 -3.34 0.88
C LEU A 107 3.04 -2.53 1.96
N CYS A 108 2.43 -2.39 3.14
CA CYS A 108 3.06 -1.69 4.26
C CYS A 108 4.28 -2.44 4.81
N THR A 109 4.25 -3.78 4.82
CA THR A 109 5.39 -4.61 5.25
C THR A 109 6.57 -4.43 4.32
N GLU A 110 6.34 -4.53 3.01
CA GLU A 110 7.36 -4.31 1.99
C GLU A 110 7.96 -2.90 2.07
N ALA A 111 7.11 -1.89 2.28
CA ALA A 111 7.56 -0.53 2.43
C ALA A 111 8.47 -0.31 3.65
N VAL A 112 8.09 -0.90 4.78
CA VAL A 112 8.91 -0.90 5.99
C VAL A 112 10.23 -1.65 5.76
N MET A 113 10.19 -2.80 5.09
CA MET A 113 11.38 -3.59 4.77
C MET A 113 12.33 -2.87 3.82
N GLN A 114 11.80 -2.16 2.81
CA GLN A 114 12.61 -1.31 1.92
C GLN A 114 13.30 -0.20 2.71
N THR A 115 12.56 0.51 3.57
CA THR A 115 13.16 1.57 4.40
C THR A 115 14.17 1.00 5.41
N PHE A 116 13.94 -0.19 5.95
CA PHE A 116 14.92 -0.87 6.80
C PHE A 116 16.18 -1.27 6.03
N GLY A 117 16.03 -1.82 4.81
CA GLY A 117 17.15 -2.20 3.94
C GLY A 117 18.02 -1.01 3.51
N THR A 118 17.45 0.19 3.39
CA THR A 118 18.25 1.42 3.15
C THR A 118 19.10 1.84 4.34
N LEU A 119 18.74 1.43 5.56
CA LEU A 119 19.53 1.72 6.77
C LEU A 119 20.63 0.69 7.01
N TYR A 120 20.36 -0.56 6.66
CA TYR A 120 21.22 -1.70 6.95
C TYR A 120 21.33 -2.59 5.72
N LEU A 121 22.34 -2.33 4.90
CA LEU A 121 22.61 -3.14 3.71
C LEU A 121 22.92 -4.59 4.11
N PRO A 122 22.40 -5.59 3.37
CA PRO A 122 22.68 -6.99 3.66
C PRO A 122 24.17 -7.27 3.49
N LYS A 123 24.77 -7.88 4.51
CA LYS A 123 26.17 -8.35 4.43
C LYS A 123 26.23 -9.56 3.48
N GLU A 124 27.06 -9.50 2.44
CA GLU A 124 27.14 -10.55 1.41
C GLU A 124 27.32 -11.97 1.99
N LYS A 125 28.19 -12.11 2.99
CA LYS A 125 28.53 -13.42 3.59
C LYS A 125 27.41 -14.00 4.45
N THR A 126 26.71 -13.17 5.21
CA THR A 126 25.71 -13.65 6.19
C THR A 126 24.28 -13.47 5.71
N LYS A 127 24.06 -12.77 4.60
CA LYS A 127 22.73 -12.38 4.08
C LYS A 127 21.84 -11.76 5.15
N THR A 128 22.45 -11.08 6.13
CA THR A 128 21.76 -10.44 7.26
C THR A 128 21.85 -8.93 7.17
N MET A 129 20.78 -8.27 7.59
CA MET A 129 20.62 -6.84 7.76
C MET A 129 20.46 -6.59 9.26
N HIS A 130 21.48 -6.00 9.89
CA HIS A 130 21.45 -5.68 11.33
C HIS A 130 21.13 -6.89 12.23
N GLY A 131 21.73 -8.05 11.95
CA GLY A 131 21.53 -9.27 12.74
C GLY A 131 20.27 -10.08 12.39
N PHE A 132 19.42 -9.57 11.51
CA PHE A 132 18.26 -10.30 11.00
C PHE A 132 18.50 -10.78 9.58
N ASN A 133 18.10 -12.00 9.25
CA ASN A 133 17.86 -12.32 7.84
C ASN A 133 16.56 -11.65 7.35
N TYR A 134 16.37 -11.57 6.03
CA TYR A 134 15.21 -10.91 5.44
C TYR A 134 13.88 -11.48 5.98
N THR A 135 13.74 -12.80 6.01
CA THR A 135 12.52 -13.49 6.48
C THR A 135 12.20 -13.17 7.94
N GLN A 136 13.20 -13.13 8.81
CA GLN A 136 13.02 -12.79 10.22
C GLN A 136 12.51 -11.35 10.39
N ALA A 137 13.18 -10.39 9.76
CA ALA A 137 12.76 -8.99 9.81
C ALA A 137 11.36 -8.80 9.20
N TYR A 138 11.10 -9.46 8.07
CA TYR A 138 9.80 -9.45 7.41
C TYR A 138 8.69 -9.96 8.34
N ASN A 139 8.87 -11.12 8.97
CA ASN A 139 7.88 -11.70 9.88
C ASN A 139 7.63 -10.82 11.11
N ILE A 140 8.68 -10.17 11.64
CA ILE A 140 8.56 -9.20 12.74
C ILE A 140 7.67 -8.02 12.33
N VAL A 141 7.94 -7.45 11.16
CA VAL A 141 7.19 -6.31 10.63
C VAL A 141 5.75 -6.70 10.36
N GLN A 142 5.53 -7.80 9.66
CA GLN A 142 4.20 -8.29 9.30
C GLN A 142 3.36 -8.60 10.55
N ALA A 143 3.94 -9.27 11.55
CA ALA A 143 3.26 -9.56 12.82
C ALA A 143 2.86 -8.27 13.57
N GLN A 144 3.74 -7.26 13.58
CA GLN A 144 3.46 -5.97 14.22
C GLN A 144 2.35 -5.21 13.49
N LEU A 145 2.36 -5.20 12.16
CA LEU A 145 1.33 -4.54 11.35
C LEU A 145 -0.01 -5.27 11.45
N ASN A 146 -0.04 -6.61 11.44
CA ASN A 146 -1.25 -7.40 11.69
C ASN A 146 -1.98 -6.99 12.97
N LYS A 147 -1.23 -6.74 14.05
CA LYS A 147 -1.82 -6.41 15.35
C LYS A 147 -2.14 -4.92 15.50
N HIS A 148 -1.37 -4.04 14.87
CA HIS A 148 -1.39 -2.61 15.15
C HIS A 148 -1.48 -1.72 13.90
N PHE A 149 -2.12 -2.22 12.83
CA PHE A 149 -2.22 -1.52 11.56
C PHE A 149 -2.78 -0.10 11.69
N ASP A 150 -3.89 0.08 12.42
CA ASP A 150 -4.52 1.40 12.55
C ASP A 150 -3.62 2.41 13.28
N ALA A 151 -2.87 1.98 14.29
CA ALA A 151 -1.91 2.83 14.97
C ALA A 151 -0.76 3.23 14.04
N PHE A 152 -0.26 2.30 13.22
CA PHE A 152 0.73 2.57 12.19
C PHE A 152 0.21 3.56 11.15
N ARG A 153 -0.98 3.31 10.58
CA ARG A 153 -1.66 4.19 9.61
C ARG A 153 -1.82 5.62 10.14
N LEU A 154 -2.34 5.76 11.36
CA LEU A 154 -2.52 7.08 11.99
C LEU A 154 -1.18 7.78 12.23
N SER A 155 -0.12 7.02 12.53
CA SER A 155 1.23 7.58 12.66
C SER A 155 1.75 8.14 11.35
N LEU A 156 1.45 7.47 10.23
CA LEU A 156 1.77 8.00 8.90
C LEU A 156 0.97 9.27 8.59
N LYS A 157 -0.36 9.24 8.81
CA LYS A 157 -1.27 10.36 8.54
C LYS A 157 -0.89 11.63 9.31
N HIS A 158 -0.62 11.48 10.61
CA HIS A 158 -0.38 12.59 11.52
C HIS A 158 1.11 12.89 11.72
N GLN A 159 2.00 12.19 11.01
CA GLN A 159 3.45 12.32 11.15
C GLN A 159 3.90 12.19 12.62
N THR A 160 3.31 11.22 13.32
CA THR A 160 3.68 10.86 14.69
C THR A 160 4.47 9.55 14.70
N THR A 161 5.08 9.24 15.84
CA THR A 161 5.92 8.04 15.98
C THR A 161 5.22 6.93 16.77
N THR A 162 4.05 7.18 17.37
CA THR A 162 3.37 6.28 18.33
C THR A 162 3.20 4.85 17.81
N GLY A 163 2.77 4.68 16.57
CA GLY A 163 2.60 3.39 15.90
C GLY A 163 3.85 2.85 15.19
N ILE A 164 4.94 3.63 15.12
CA ILE A 164 6.20 3.26 14.46
C ILE A 164 7.27 2.86 15.49
N VAL A 165 7.28 3.45 16.69
CA VAL A 165 8.22 3.13 17.77
C VAL A 165 8.27 1.63 18.11
N PRO A 166 7.14 0.90 18.16
CA PRO A 166 7.19 -0.55 18.37
C PRO A 166 7.98 -1.31 17.30
N LEU A 167 7.87 -0.90 16.02
CA LEU A 167 8.66 -1.48 14.93
C LEU A 167 10.14 -1.17 15.10
N ILE A 168 10.49 0.09 15.38
CA ILE A 168 11.87 0.53 15.64
C ILE A 168 12.52 -0.31 16.74
N LYS A 169 11.80 -0.55 17.85
CA LYS A 169 12.28 -1.37 18.97
C LYS A 169 12.49 -2.83 18.55
N LYS A 170 11.53 -3.42 17.85
CA LYS A 170 11.61 -4.83 17.40
C LYS A 170 12.71 -5.05 16.35
N LEU A 171 12.95 -4.05 15.49
CA LEU A 171 14.03 -4.04 14.49
C LEU A 171 15.37 -3.56 15.07
N GLN A 172 15.43 -3.26 16.37
CA GLN A 172 16.65 -2.86 17.09
C GLN A 172 17.36 -1.65 16.47
N ILE A 173 16.61 -0.69 15.91
CA ILE A 173 17.17 0.54 15.36
C ILE A 173 17.48 1.49 16.52
N THR A 174 18.68 1.40 17.09
CA THR A 174 19.07 2.16 18.31
C THR A 174 19.52 3.59 18.02
N ASP A 175 20.12 3.81 16.85
CA ASP A 175 20.67 5.09 16.42
C ASP A 175 19.55 6.11 16.14
N HIS A 176 19.55 7.25 16.83
CA HIS A 176 18.52 8.29 16.70
C HIS A 176 18.43 8.89 15.30
N THR A 177 19.56 9.05 14.60
CA THR A 177 19.58 9.56 13.22
C THR A 177 18.93 8.55 12.28
N LYS A 178 19.22 7.26 12.44
CA LYS A 178 18.57 6.18 11.67
C LYS A 178 17.09 6.06 12.00
N GLN A 179 16.69 6.18 13.27
CA GLN A 179 15.27 6.24 13.65
C GLN A 179 14.57 7.40 12.94
N LYS A 180 15.16 8.61 12.98
CA LYS A 180 14.62 9.79 12.31
C LYS A 180 14.45 9.59 10.82
N TYR A 181 15.48 9.06 10.16
CA TYR A 181 15.41 8.69 8.76
C TYR A 181 14.28 7.68 8.50
N PHE A 182 14.18 6.64 9.34
CA PHE A 182 13.19 5.57 9.19
C PHE A 182 11.76 6.10 9.18
N TYR A 183 11.33 6.79 10.25
CA TYR A 183 9.95 7.26 10.33
C TYR A 183 9.65 8.37 9.31
N THR A 184 10.63 9.24 9.02
CA THR A 184 10.43 10.34 8.05
C THR A 184 10.21 9.80 6.63
N ASN A 185 10.92 8.75 6.25
CA ASN A 185 10.71 8.10 4.95
C ASN A 185 9.37 7.38 4.87
N LEU A 186 8.91 6.76 5.97
CA LEU A 186 7.59 6.13 6.01
C LEU A 186 6.46 7.17 5.90
N TRP A 187 6.57 8.31 6.60
CA TRP A 187 5.57 9.38 6.53
C TRP A 187 5.36 9.90 5.09
N LYS A 188 6.46 10.09 4.34
CA LYS A 188 6.41 10.52 2.93
C LYS A 188 5.63 9.56 2.03
N ARG A 189 5.44 8.31 2.47
CA ARG A 189 4.75 7.26 1.71
C ARG A 189 3.28 7.12 2.11
N TYR A 190 2.74 7.96 3.00
CA TYR A 190 1.35 7.86 3.45
C TYR A 190 0.35 7.71 2.29
N ASP A 191 0.44 8.58 1.29
CA ASP A 191 -0.45 8.53 0.12
C ASP A 191 -0.35 7.19 -0.61
N ALA A 192 0.87 6.77 -0.96
CA ALA A 192 1.12 5.53 -1.70
C ALA A 192 0.72 4.27 -0.91
N LEU A 193 0.84 4.31 0.42
CA LEU A 193 0.54 3.18 1.28
C LEU A 193 -0.92 3.12 1.71
N ILE A 194 -1.59 4.25 1.91
CA ILE A 194 -2.90 4.25 2.59
C ILE A 194 -4.01 4.70 1.66
N ILE A 195 -3.77 5.71 0.83
CA ILE A 195 -4.79 6.31 -0.04
C ILE A 195 -4.85 5.61 -1.38
N GLU A 196 -3.69 5.39 -2.00
CA GLU A 196 -3.58 4.88 -3.36
C GLU A 196 -4.22 3.49 -3.55
N PRO A 197 -4.07 2.51 -2.63
CA PRO A 197 -4.74 1.21 -2.78
C PRO A 197 -6.26 1.32 -2.89
N VAL A 198 -6.87 2.25 -2.15
CA VAL A 198 -8.31 2.52 -2.19
C VAL A 198 -8.69 3.18 -3.52
N VAL A 199 -7.90 4.15 -3.98
CA VAL A 199 -8.12 4.81 -5.28
C VAL A 199 -8.07 3.79 -6.41
N VAL A 200 -7.01 2.98 -6.47
CA VAL A 200 -6.82 1.95 -7.50
C VAL A 200 -7.98 0.97 -7.52
N ALA A 201 -8.38 0.46 -6.36
CA ALA A 201 -9.48 -0.49 -6.29
C ALA A 201 -10.81 0.11 -6.76
N ILE A 202 -11.11 1.36 -6.40
CA ILE A 202 -12.32 2.04 -6.87
C ILE A 202 -12.27 2.28 -8.38
N MET A 203 -11.13 2.75 -8.91
CA MET A 203 -10.97 3.01 -10.34
C MET A 203 -11.02 1.73 -11.18
N ALA A 204 -10.51 0.61 -10.66
CA ALA A 204 -10.57 -0.69 -11.33
C ALA A 204 -12.01 -1.24 -11.44
N MET A 205 -12.92 -0.85 -10.56
CA MET A 205 -14.33 -1.29 -10.56
C MET A 205 -15.25 -0.43 -11.43
N ARG A 206 -14.71 0.58 -12.12
CA ARG A 206 -15.42 1.38 -13.12
C ARG A 206 -15.71 0.58 -14.41
N ASN A 207 -14.93 -0.47 -14.67
CA ASN A 207 -15.00 -1.28 -15.90
C ASN A 207 -16.02 -2.42 -15.81
#